data_AF-A0A4Y5ZPV4-F1
#
_entry.id   AF-A0A4Y5ZPV4-F1
#
_cell.length_a   1.000
_cell.length_b   1.000
_cell.length_c   1.000
_cell.angle_alpha   90.00
_cell.angle_beta   90.00
_cell.angle_gamma   90.00
#
_symmetry.space_group_name_H-M   'P 1'
#
loop_
_entity.id
_entity.type
_entity.pdbx_description
1 polymer ?
#
loop_
_entity_poly.entity_id
_entity_poly.type
_entity_poly.pdbx_seq_one_letter_code
_entity_poly.pdbx_strand_id
1 'polypeptide(L)'
;MANRFTSNIKGLTQAARNANDGISLAQTTEGALSEINNNLQRVRELTVQAQNGTNSDSDLTSIRDEIKSRLSEIDRVSGQTQFNGVNVLAKTGQCLSGLVLMMGRLLILIYKDRFFNIRFIRI
;
A
#
# COMPACT_ATOMS: atom_id res chain seq x y z
N MET A 1 8.56 24.88 47.67
CA MET A 1 8.20 23.50 47.26
C MET A 1 6.92 23.41 46.43
N ALA A 2 5.84 24.14 46.73
CA ALA A 2 4.55 24.05 45.99
C ALA A 2 4.66 24.25 44.47
N ASN A 3 5.48 25.20 44.00
CA ASN A 3 5.62 25.51 42.56
C ASN A 3 6.19 24.35 41.71
N ARG A 4 7.00 23.47 42.33
CA ARG A 4 7.60 22.29 41.66
C ARG A 4 6.58 21.16 41.53
N PHE A 5 5.76 20.92 42.55
CA PHE A 5 4.68 19.93 42.49
C PHE A 5 3.58 20.33 41.52
N THR A 6 3.16 21.60 41.52
CA THR A 6 2.19 22.11 40.53
C THR A 6 2.73 21.99 39.10
N SER A 7 4.01 22.28 38.89
CA SER A 7 4.64 22.14 37.57
C SER A 7 4.72 20.68 37.12
N ASN A 8 5.06 19.76 38.03
CA ASN A 8 5.09 18.32 37.75
C ASN A 8 3.70 17.76 37.44
N ILE A 9 2.67 18.16 38.20
CA ILE A 9 1.28 17.75 37.95
C ILE A 9 0.82 18.22 36.57
N LYS A 10 1.06 19.50 36.23
CA LYS A 10 0.75 20.03 34.89
C LYS A 10 1.49 19.28 33.77
N GLY A 11 2.76 18.95 34.00
CA GLY A 11 3.57 18.15 33.07
C GLY A 11 3.00 16.75 32.86
N LEU A 12 2.63 16.05 33.93
CA LEU A 12 2.02 14.71 33.85
C LEU A 12 0.64 14.73 33.17
N THR A 13 -0.20 15.72 33.45
CA THR A 13 -1.50 15.88 32.77
C THR A 13 -1.32 16.13 31.27
N GLN A 14 -0.30 16.91 30.87
CA GLN A 14 0.01 17.10 29.46
C GLN A 14 0.56 15.82 28.82
N ALA A 15 1.45 15.10 29.51
CA ALA A 15 1.99 13.83 29.02
C ALA A 15 0.88 12.79 28.81
N ALA A 16 -0.09 12.71 29.72
CA ALA A 16 -1.25 11.82 29.57
C ALA A 16 -2.10 12.19 28.33
N ARG A 17 -2.33 13.47 28.07
CA ARG A 17 -3.03 13.92 26.85
C ARG A 17 -2.24 13.58 25.59
N ASN A 18 -0.94 13.86 25.57
CA ASN A 18 -0.07 13.53 24.45
C ASN A 18 -0.02 12.01 24.18
N ALA A 19 -0.05 11.18 25.24
CA ALA A 19 -0.12 9.72 25.11
C ALA A 19 -1.45 9.27 24.47
N ASN A 20 -2.58 9.86 24.89
CA ASN A 20 -3.88 9.58 24.28
C ASN A 20 -3.91 9.99 22.80
N ASP A 21 -3.37 11.16 22.46
CA ASP A 21 -3.25 11.61 21.06
C ASP A 21 -2.39 10.65 20.23
N GLY A 22 -1.27 10.16 20.80
CA GLY A 22 -0.42 9.16 20.18
C GLY A 22 -1.12 7.81 19.95
N ILE A 23 -1.97 7.37 20.88
CA ILE A 23 -2.79 6.16 20.73
C ILE A 23 -3.82 6.35 19.60
N SER A 24 -4.54 7.47 19.59
CA SER A 24 -5.53 7.75 18.54
C SER A 24 -4.89 7.87 17.16
N LEU A 25 -3.68 8.45 17.07
CA LEU A 25 -2.87 8.46 15.86
C LEU A 25 -2.52 7.05 15.40
N ALA A 26 -2.02 6.20 16.31
CA ALA A 26 -1.64 4.83 16.00
C ALA A 26 -2.84 4.02 15.49
N GLN A 27 -4.01 4.14 16.14
CA GLN A 27 -5.24 3.45 15.74
C GLN A 27 -5.72 3.88 14.34
N THR A 28 -5.70 5.18 14.06
CA THR A 28 -6.07 5.71 12.73
C THR A 28 -5.13 5.18 11.65
N THR A 29 -3.83 5.16 11.96
CA THR A 29 -2.79 4.67 11.07
C THR A 29 -2.92 3.15 10.84
N GLU A 30 -3.20 2.37 11.88
CA GLU A 30 -3.38 0.92 11.82
C GLU A 30 -4.58 0.54 10.95
N GLY A 31 -5.72 1.22 11.10
CA GLY A 31 -6.89 1.00 10.25
C GLY A 31 -6.58 1.23 8.78
N ALA A 32 -5.91 2.34 8.45
CA ALA A 32 -5.51 2.63 7.08
C ALA A 32 -4.47 1.64 6.53
N LEU A 33 -3.51 1.21 7.35
CA LEU A 33 -2.52 0.19 6.95
C LEU A 33 -3.18 -1.18 6.73
N SER A 34 -4.22 -1.53 7.48
CA SER A 34 -5.00 -2.75 7.27
C SER A 34 -5.66 -2.75 5.90
N GLU A 35 -6.32 -1.65 5.51
CA GLU A 35 -6.92 -1.48 4.18
C GLU A 35 -5.88 -1.55 3.06
N ILE A 36 -4.72 -0.91 3.24
CA ILE A 36 -3.61 -1.00 2.27
C ILE A 36 -3.13 -2.44 2.15
N ASN A 37 -2.99 -3.17 3.27
CA ASN A 37 -2.55 -4.56 3.27
C ASN A 37 -3.52 -5.46 2.49
N ASN A 38 -4.83 -5.32 2.72
CA ASN A 38 -5.86 -6.07 2.00
C ASN A 38 -5.79 -5.84 0.48
N ASN A 39 -5.62 -4.59 0.05
CA ASN A 39 -5.46 -4.26 -1.36
C ASN A 39 -4.17 -4.86 -1.95
N LEU A 40 -3.06 -4.83 -1.22
CA LEU A 40 -1.79 -5.41 -1.67
C LEU A 40 -1.85 -6.94 -1.79
N GLN A 41 -2.54 -7.62 -0.87
CA GLN A 41 -2.78 -9.06 -0.96
C GLN A 41 -3.57 -9.39 -2.23
N ARG A 42 -4.63 -8.64 -2.53
CA ARG A 42 -5.41 -8.80 -3.75
C ARG A 42 -4.58 -8.56 -5.01
N VAL A 43 -3.74 -7.53 -5.03
CA VAL A 43 -2.81 -7.28 -6.15
C VAL A 43 -1.86 -8.46 -6.35
N ARG A 44 -1.31 -9.04 -5.27
CA ARG A 44 -0.45 -10.23 -5.35
C ARG A 44 -1.19 -11.43 -5.94
N GLU A 45 -2.42 -11.68 -5.53
CA GLU A 45 -3.26 -12.77 -6.10
C GLU A 45 -3.47 -12.57 -7.60
N LEU A 46 -3.86 -11.37 -8.01
CA LEU A 46 -4.08 -10.99 -9.40
C LEU A 46 -2.82 -11.14 -10.24
N THR A 47 -1.67 -10.79 -9.69
CA THR A 47 -0.38 -10.99 -10.34
C THR A 47 -0.09 -12.47 -10.59
N VAL A 48 -0.32 -13.35 -9.61
CA VAL A 48 -0.16 -14.80 -9.79
C VAL A 48 -1.17 -15.34 -10.80
N GLN A 49 -2.41 -14.85 -10.77
CA GLN A 49 -3.43 -15.19 -11.77
C GLN A 49 -2.97 -14.81 -13.17
N ALA A 50 -2.41 -13.62 -13.37
CA ALA A 50 -1.88 -13.16 -14.66
C ALA A 50 -0.70 -14.00 -15.18
N GLN A 51 0.07 -14.62 -14.28
CA GLN A 51 1.18 -15.52 -14.64
C GLN A 51 0.73 -16.91 -15.12
N ASN A 52 -0.54 -17.29 -14.92
CA ASN A 52 -1.05 -18.56 -15.42
C ASN A 52 -1.16 -18.55 -16.95
N GLY A 53 -0.52 -19.52 -17.61
CA GLY A 53 -0.26 -19.52 -19.06
C GLY A 53 -1.48 -19.70 -19.98
N THR A 54 -2.68 -19.92 -19.43
CA THR A 54 -3.93 -20.15 -20.18
C THR A 54 -4.81 -18.90 -20.32
N ASN A 55 -4.41 -17.76 -19.77
CA ASN A 55 -5.20 -16.53 -19.84
C ASN A 55 -5.28 -15.99 -21.27
N SER A 56 -6.46 -15.53 -21.65
CA SER A 56 -6.65 -14.73 -22.88
C SER A 56 -6.16 -13.29 -22.67
N ASP A 57 -5.94 -12.56 -23.78
CA ASP A 57 -5.55 -11.14 -23.70
C ASP A 57 -6.62 -10.27 -23.02
N SER A 58 -7.90 -10.66 -23.11
CA SER A 58 -9.01 -10.04 -22.38
C SER A 58 -8.95 -10.28 -20.87
N ASP A 59 -8.54 -11.49 -20.44
CA ASP A 59 -8.37 -11.80 -19.01
C ASP A 59 -7.22 -11.00 -18.42
N LEU A 60 -6.10 -10.92 -19.15
CA LEU A 60 -4.95 -10.13 -18.74
C LEU A 60 -5.27 -8.64 -18.66
N THR A 61 -6.15 -8.12 -19.53
CA THR A 61 -6.59 -6.73 -19.47
C THR A 61 -7.48 -6.47 -18.26
N SER A 62 -8.45 -7.35 -18.02
CA SER A 62 -9.33 -7.26 -16.84
C SER A 62 -8.56 -7.32 -15.53
N ILE A 63 -7.56 -8.21 -15.44
CA ILE A 63 -6.67 -8.32 -14.28
C ILE A 63 -5.86 -7.03 -14.07
N ARG A 64 -5.34 -6.41 -15.14
CA ARG A 64 -4.61 -5.13 -15.04
C ARG A 64 -5.50 -4.00 -14.55
N ASP A 65 -6.72 -3.92 -15.05
CA ASP A 65 -7.67 -2.88 -14.63
C ASP A 65 -8.03 -3.04 -13.16
N GLU A 66 -8.21 -4.27 -12.67
CA GLU A 66 -8.42 -4.51 -11.24
C GLU A 66 -7.17 -4.10 -10.43
N ILE A 67 -5.96 -4.50 -10.83
CA ILE A 67 -4.72 -4.08 -10.16
C ILE A 67 -4.61 -2.56 -10.09
N LYS A 68 -4.89 -1.86 -11.20
CA LYS A 68 -4.83 -0.40 -11.27
C LYS A 68 -5.83 0.26 -10.32
N SER A 69 -7.05 -0.29 -10.24
CA SER A 69 -8.07 0.17 -9.30
C SER A 69 -7.61 0.02 -7.84
N ARG A 70 -7.04 -1.14 -7.47
CA ARG A 70 -6.49 -1.37 -6.12
C ARG A 70 -5.33 -0.42 -5.78
N LEU A 71 -4.43 -0.18 -6.72
CA LEU A 71 -3.32 0.77 -6.52
C LEU A 71 -3.83 2.20 -6.32
N SER A 72 -4.83 2.63 -7.10
CA SER A 72 -5.47 3.94 -6.93
C SER A 72 -6.13 4.08 -5.55
N GLU A 73 -6.72 2.99 -5.04
CA GLU A 73 -7.33 3.00 -3.71
C GLU A 73 -6.28 3.08 -2.60
N ILE A 74 -5.15 2.38 -2.75
CA ILE A 74 -4.01 2.52 -1.83
C ILE A 74 -3.48 3.96 -1.80
N ASP A 75 -3.32 4.59 -2.97
CA ASP A 75 -2.88 5.99 -3.06
C ASP A 75 -3.88 6.94 -2.41
N ARG A 76 -5.19 6.71 -2.59
CA ARG A 76 -6.25 7.47 -1.93
C ARG A 76 -6.20 7.32 -0.41
N VAL A 77 -6.15 6.10 0.10
CA VAL A 77 -6.08 5.82 1.55
C VAL A 77 -4.82 6.45 2.14
N SER A 78 -3.66 6.28 1.49
CA SER A 78 -2.40 6.89 1.91
C SER A 78 -2.45 8.42 1.95
N GLY A 79 -3.07 9.05 0.93
CA GLY A 79 -3.20 10.50 0.83
C GLY A 79 -4.27 11.12 1.74
N GLN A 80 -5.30 10.34 2.11
CA GLN A 80 -6.42 10.82 2.92
C GLN A 80 -6.33 10.42 4.40
N THR A 81 -5.38 9.57 4.79
CA THR A 81 -5.19 9.19 6.20
C THR A 81 -4.52 10.35 6.94
N GLN A 82 -5.34 11.04 7.73
CA GLN A 82 -4.98 12.25 8.45
C GLN A 82 -5.28 12.10 9.93
N PHE A 83 -4.36 12.54 10.78
CA PHE A 83 -4.61 12.72 12.21
C PHE A 83 -4.33 14.18 12.56
N ASN A 84 -5.32 14.85 13.13
CA ASN A 84 -5.22 16.27 13.50
C ASN A 84 -4.69 17.18 12.35
N GLY A 85 -5.11 16.89 11.11
CA GLY A 85 -4.67 17.62 9.90
C GLY A 85 -3.27 17.27 9.38
N VAL A 86 -2.58 16.31 9.99
CA VAL A 86 -1.28 15.82 9.54
C VAL A 86 -1.45 14.50 8.79
N ASN A 87 -0.93 14.43 7.55
CA ASN A 87 -0.89 13.19 6.77
C ASN A 87 0.07 12.19 7.42
N VAL A 88 -0.44 11.03 7.82
CA VAL A 88 0.34 10.05 8.60
C VAL A 88 0.99 8.97 7.72
N LEU A 89 0.51 8.80 6.48
CA LEU A 89 0.99 7.78 5.54
C LEU A 89 1.66 8.31 4.27
N ALA A 90 1.53 9.61 3.96
CA ALA A 90 1.95 10.19 2.68
C ALA A 90 3.45 10.03 2.35
N LYS A 91 4.33 9.80 3.35
CA LYS A 91 5.77 9.60 3.11
C LYS A 91 6.12 8.20 2.57
N THR A 92 5.16 7.25 2.56
CA THR A 92 5.34 5.86 2.09
C THR A 92 5.20 5.71 0.57
N GLY A 93 4.86 6.77 -0.17
CA GLY A 93 4.70 6.73 -1.64
C GLY A 93 5.96 6.28 -2.40
N GLN A 94 7.16 6.42 -1.82
CA GLN A 94 8.42 5.93 -2.41
C GLN A 94 8.50 4.40 -2.44
N CYS A 95 7.83 3.70 -1.52
CA CYS A 95 7.80 2.24 -1.45
C CYS A 95 6.86 1.63 -2.51
N LEU A 96 5.76 2.33 -2.82
CA LEU A 96 4.77 1.96 -3.85
C LEU A 96 5.36 2.02 -5.27
N SER A 97 6.22 3.01 -5.55
CA SER A 97 6.94 3.09 -6.82
C SER A 97 7.79 1.83 -7.08
N GLY A 98 8.43 1.29 -6.04
CA GLY A 98 9.22 0.06 -6.14
C GLY A 98 8.38 -1.18 -6.47
N LEU A 99 7.18 -1.29 -5.89
CA LEU A 99 6.27 -2.41 -6.14
C LEU A 99 5.63 -2.32 -7.53
N VAL A 100 5.25 -1.12 -7.97
CA VAL A 100 4.76 -0.85 -9.33
C VAL A 100 5.85 -1.14 -10.37
N LEU A 101 7.12 -0.80 -10.09
CA LEU A 101 8.27 -1.16 -10.94
C LEU A 101 8.50 -2.68 -10.98
N MET A 102 8.35 -3.38 -9.86
CA MET A 102 8.48 -4.84 -9.79
C MET A 102 7.38 -5.54 -10.60
N MET A 103 6.13 -5.06 -10.48
CA MET A 103 4.98 -5.56 -11.24
C MET A 103 5.07 -5.19 -12.73
N GLY A 104 5.61 -4.01 -13.06
CA GLY A 104 5.88 -3.60 -14.44
C GLY A 104 6.96 -4.45 -15.11
N ARG A 105 8.05 -4.77 -14.40
CA ARG A 105 9.06 -5.75 -14.87
C ARG A 105 8.44 -7.12 -15.08
N LEU A 106 7.53 -7.55 -14.21
CA LEU A 106 6.83 -8.83 -14.35
C LEU A 106 5.92 -8.86 -15.58
N LEU A 107 5.19 -7.77 -15.84
CA LEU A 107 4.37 -7.61 -17.06
C LEU A 107 5.21 -7.67 -18.34
N ILE A 108 6.38 -7.02 -18.37
CA ILE A 108 7.30 -7.06 -19.52
C ILE A 108 7.86 -8.48 -19.75
N LEU A 109 8.18 -9.21 -18.67
CA LEU A 109 8.64 -10.60 -18.75
C LEU A 109 7.56 -11.54 -19.31
N ILE A 110 6.31 -11.41 -18.85
CA ILE A 110 5.17 -12.19 -19.35
C ILE A 110 4.96 -12.01 -20.86
N TYR A 111 5.11 -10.78 -21.39
CA TYR A 111 5.02 -10.55 -22.84
C TYR A 111 6.23 -11.09 -23.61
N LYS A 112 7.43 -11.04 -23.04
CA LYS A 112 8.67 -11.43 -23.73
C LYS A 112 8.80 -12.96 -23.89
N ASP A 113 8.31 -13.74 -22.93
CA ASP A 113 8.36 -15.21 -22.99
C ASP A 113 7.40 -15.81 -24.04
N ARG A 114 6.26 -15.15 -24.32
CA ARG A 114 5.31 -15.58 -25.37
C ARG A 114 5.86 -15.41 -26.79
N PHE A 115 6.76 -14.45 -27.05
CA PHE A 115 7.37 -14.28 -28.38
C PHE A 115 8.56 -15.21 -28.65
N PHE A 116 9.26 -15.66 -27.61
CA PHE A 116 10.42 -16.55 -27.79
C PHE A 116 10.01 -18.02 -27.98
N ASN A 117 8.90 -18.45 -27.37
CA ASN A 117 8.44 -19.84 -27.46
C ASN A 117 7.76 -20.19 -28.81
N ILE A 118 7.35 -19.19 -29.60
CA ILE A 118 6.70 -19.42 -30.91
C ILE A 118 7.74 -19.57 -32.05
N ARG A 119 9.00 -19.19 -31.84
CA ARG A 119 10.08 -19.35 -32.84
C ARG A 119 10.89 -20.66 -32.73
N PHE A 120 10.53 -21.56 -31.81
CA PHE A 120 11.23 -22.85 -31.64
C PHE A 120 10.42 -24.10 -32.04
N ILE A 121 9.24 -23.95 -32.67
CA ILE A 121 8.35 -25.08 -33.08
C ILE A 121 8.25 -25.28 -34.61
N ARG A 122 8.93 -24.48 -35.42
CA ARG A 122 9.17 -24.82 -36.84
C ARG A 122 10.55 -24.36 -37.28
N ILE A 123 11.49 -25.31 -37.31
CA ILE A 123 12.33 -25.79 -38.43
C ILE A 123 13.23 -26.88 -37.84
#